data_AF-A0A011UZZ4-F1
#
_entry.id   AF-A0A011UZZ4-F1
#
_cell.length_a   1.000
_cell.length_b   1.000
_cell.length_c   1.000
_cell.angle_alpha   90.00
_cell.angle_beta   90.00
_cell.angle_gamma   90.00
#
_symmetry.space_group_name_H-M   'P 1'
#
loop_
_entity.id
_entity.type
_entity.pdbx_description
1 polymer ?
#
loop_
_entity_poly.entity_id
_entity_poly.type
_entity_poly.pdbx_seq_one_letter_code
_entity_poly.pdbx_strand_id
1 'polypeptide(L)'
;MTDMAIDRADWHWDSTEKLYRETHGITGELTEEQENEIWLLAGNHIGMFLRWIIENGFEGEEADPDHCEDVRRGRMTGAEFLMWDCDGKLWDEDIREDILPFAKTYYEKQFFDDYGKCCGGDTPCYGFISGEEDYARLRERIDAAFEAYYEEEF
;
A
#
# COMPACT_ATOMS: atom_id res chain seq x y z
N MET A 1 -22.25 -2.99 -8.07
CA MET A 1 -21.95 -1.98 -7.03
C MET A 1 -21.08 -0.93 -7.69
N THR A 2 -21.02 0.30 -7.18
CA THR A 2 -20.07 1.28 -7.73
C THR A 2 -18.75 1.00 -7.03
N ASP A 3 -17.71 0.64 -7.78
CA ASP A 3 -16.40 0.36 -7.20
C ASP A 3 -15.84 1.67 -6.62
N MET A 4 -15.62 1.68 -5.31
CA MET A 4 -15.10 2.82 -4.59
C MET A 4 -13.63 2.56 -4.31
N ALA A 5 -12.77 3.48 -4.74
CA ALA A 5 -11.37 3.44 -4.34
C ALA A 5 -11.26 3.83 -2.86
N ILE A 6 -10.60 2.99 -2.08
CA ILE A 6 -10.20 3.24 -0.69
C ILE A 6 -9.05 4.25 -0.68
N ASP A 7 -8.04 4.02 -1.51
CA ASP A 7 -6.92 4.95 -1.73
C ASP A 7 -6.36 4.81 -3.15
N ARG A 8 -5.61 5.80 -3.62
CA ARG A 8 -5.09 5.87 -4.98
C ARG A 8 -3.72 6.52 -5.01
N ALA A 9 -2.76 5.90 -5.68
CA ALA A 9 -1.42 6.46 -5.83
C ALA A 9 -1.44 7.85 -6.50
N ASP A 10 -2.40 8.11 -7.40
CA ASP A 10 -2.49 9.41 -8.09
C ASP A 10 -2.90 10.55 -7.15
N TRP A 11 -3.54 10.26 -6.01
CA TRP A 11 -3.78 11.26 -4.97
C TRP A 11 -2.51 11.71 -4.27
N HIS A 12 -1.46 10.88 -4.32
CA HIS A 12 -0.17 11.12 -3.65
C HIS A 12 0.94 11.53 -4.61
N TRP A 13 0.69 11.48 -5.93
CA TRP A 13 1.68 11.74 -6.98
C TRP A 13 2.34 13.11 -6.84
N ASP A 14 1.58 14.21 -6.84
CA ASP A 14 2.14 15.57 -6.85
C ASP A 14 3.05 15.84 -5.64
N SER A 15 2.68 15.31 -4.47
CA SER A 15 3.47 15.44 -3.25
C SER A 15 4.75 14.61 -3.32
N THR A 16 4.66 13.41 -3.87
CA THR A 16 5.78 12.49 -4.06
C THR A 16 6.77 13.02 -5.10
N GLU A 17 6.27 13.47 -6.25
CA GLU A 17 7.07 14.08 -7.32
C GLU A 17 7.83 15.29 -6.79
N LYS A 18 7.15 16.18 -6.06
CA LYS A 18 7.79 17.36 -5.48
C LYS A 18 8.95 16.98 -4.57
N LEU A 19 8.72 16.05 -3.65
CA LEU A 19 9.77 15.57 -2.75
C LEU A 19 10.92 14.90 -3.53
N TYR A 20 10.59 14.05 -4.49
CA TYR A 20 11.56 13.34 -5.33
C TYR A 20 12.45 14.31 -6.12
N ARG A 21 11.86 15.36 -6.71
CA ARG A 21 12.62 16.41 -7.41
C ARG A 21 13.55 17.18 -6.48
N GLU A 22 13.07 17.52 -5.28
CA GLU A 22 13.85 18.23 -4.27
C GLU A 22 15.04 17.39 -3.78
N THR A 23 14.84 16.10 -3.54
CA THR A 23 15.89 15.19 -3.06
C THR A 23 16.93 14.83 -4.12
N HIS A 24 16.55 14.78 -5.40
CA HIS A 24 17.44 14.42 -6.51
C HIS A 24 17.96 15.62 -7.31
N GLY A 25 17.53 16.85 -6.99
CA GLY A 25 17.97 18.07 -7.69
C GLY A 25 17.47 18.16 -9.13
N ILE A 26 16.26 17.67 -9.42
CA ILE A 26 15.69 17.59 -10.76
C ILE A 26 14.90 18.86 -11.09
N THR A 27 15.26 19.54 -12.17
CA THR A 27 14.58 20.77 -12.63
C THR A 27 13.96 20.65 -14.04
N GLY A 28 14.09 19.50 -14.70
CA GLY A 28 13.61 19.26 -16.07
C GLY A 28 12.48 18.24 -16.15
N GLU A 29 12.17 17.77 -17.37
CA GLU A 29 11.25 16.65 -17.58
C GLU A 29 11.76 15.40 -16.86
N LEU A 30 10.83 14.60 -16.32
CA LEU A 30 11.17 13.30 -15.74
C LEU A 30 11.42 12.30 -16.85
N THR A 31 12.32 11.36 -16.60
CA THR A 31 12.43 10.15 -17.43
C THR A 31 11.33 9.16 -17.05
N GLU A 32 11.01 8.22 -17.93
CA GLU A 32 10.07 7.12 -17.61
C GLU A 32 10.50 6.34 -16.37
N GLU A 33 11.81 6.13 -16.18
CA GLU A 33 12.36 5.48 -14.99
C GLU A 33 12.06 6.28 -13.71
N GLN A 34 12.24 7.59 -13.74
CA GLN A 34 11.93 8.46 -12.60
C GLN A 34 10.43 8.52 -12.32
N GLU A 35 9.60 8.55 -13.35
CA GLU A 35 8.15 8.48 -13.19
C GLU A 35 7.72 7.16 -12.54
N ASN A 36 8.30 6.04 -12.97
CA ASN A 36 8.04 4.73 -12.36
C ASN A 36 8.47 4.69 -10.89
N GLU A 37 9.62 5.26 -10.53
CA GLU A 37 10.05 5.36 -9.13
C GLU A 37 9.09 6.19 -8.30
N ILE A 38 8.61 7.33 -8.82
CA ILE A 38 7.63 8.19 -8.14
C ILE A 38 6.31 7.44 -7.94
N TRP A 39 5.86 6.63 -8.90
CA TRP A 39 4.64 5.83 -8.76
C TRP A 39 4.76 4.80 -7.64
N LEU A 40 5.90 4.11 -7.58
CA LEU A 40 6.18 3.14 -6.52
C LEU A 40 6.28 3.82 -5.15
N LEU A 41 6.87 5.02 -5.07
CA LEU A 41 6.94 5.80 -3.83
C LEU A 41 5.54 6.29 -3.39
N ALA A 42 4.73 6.77 -4.33
CA ALA A 42 3.38 7.27 -4.08
C ALA A 42 2.41 6.14 -3.65
N GLY A 43 2.62 4.93 -4.19
CA GLY A 43 1.86 3.74 -3.85
C GLY A 43 2.42 2.91 -2.70
N ASN A 44 3.56 3.28 -2.11
CA ASN A 44 4.29 2.42 -1.17
C ASN A 44 3.44 2.00 0.04
N HIS A 45 2.74 2.94 0.70
CA HIS A 45 1.89 2.61 1.85
C HIS A 45 0.69 1.76 1.45
N ILE A 46 0.06 2.06 0.32
CA ILE A 46 -1.05 1.25 -0.23
C ILE A 46 -0.57 -0.17 -0.50
N GLY A 47 0.57 -0.32 -1.15
CA GLY A 47 1.19 -1.62 -1.46
C GLY A 47 1.53 -2.42 -0.21
N MET A 48 1.97 -1.78 0.87
CA MET A 48 2.23 -2.47 2.14
C MET A 48 0.96 -3.05 2.75
N PHE A 49 -0.18 -2.37 2.61
CA PHE A 49 -1.47 -2.91 3.04
C PHE A 49 -1.95 -4.04 2.13
N LEU A 50 -1.85 -3.88 0.81
CA LEU A 50 -2.20 -4.94 -0.16
C LEU A 50 -1.37 -6.21 0.06
N ARG A 51 -0.08 -6.07 0.37
CA ARG A 51 0.75 -7.22 0.74
C ARG A 51 0.16 -7.97 1.94
N TRP A 52 -0.28 -7.25 2.98
CA TRP A 52 -0.93 -7.87 4.14
C TRP A 52 -2.22 -8.59 3.76
N ILE A 53 -3.05 -7.98 2.91
CA ILE A 53 -4.28 -8.59 2.38
C ILE A 53 -3.95 -9.92 1.67
N ILE A 54 -3.00 -9.92 0.74
CA ILE A 54 -2.62 -11.09 -0.06
C ILE A 54 -1.97 -12.19 0.81
N GLU A 55 -1.06 -11.83 1.73
CA GLU A 55 -0.41 -12.80 2.61
C GLU A 55 -1.41 -13.55 3.51
N ASN A 56 -2.56 -12.94 3.82
CA ASN A 56 -3.61 -13.53 4.64
C ASN A 56 -4.72 -14.24 3.82
N GLY A 57 -4.64 -14.24 2.48
CA GLY A 57 -5.68 -14.83 1.63
C GLY A 57 -6.98 -14.02 1.64
N PHE A 58 -6.86 -12.70 1.81
CA PHE A 58 -7.98 -11.75 1.87
C PHE A 58 -8.14 -10.95 0.57
N GLU A 59 -7.38 -11.27 -0.48
CA GLU A 59 -7.57 -10.68 -1.80
C GLU A 59 -8.95 -10.99 -2.38
N GLY A 60 -9.42 -10.11 -3.27
CA GLY A 60 -10.65 -10.28 -4.02
C GLY A 60 -10.64 -11.47 -4.99
N GLU A 61 -11.82 -11.89 -5.44
CA GLU A 61 -11.98 -13.07 -6.31
C GLU A 61 -11.32 -12.92 -7.69
N GLU A 62 -11.16 -11.68 -8.18
CA GLU A 62 -10.59 -11.37 -9.50
C GLU A 62 -9.07 -11.13 -9.45
N ALA A 63 -8.44 -11.24 -8.29
CA ALA A 63 -7.00 -11.06 -8.15
C ALA A 63 -6.22 -12.12 -8.94
N ASP A 64 -5.15 -11.71 -9.65
CA ASP A 64 -4.32 -12.66 -10.40
C ASP A 64 -3.61 -13.62 -9.44
N PRO A 65 -3.84 -14.94 -9.54
CA PRO A 65 -3.32 -15.91 -8.58
C PRO A 65 -1.80 -16.10 -8.68
N ASP A 66 -1.20 -15.93 -9.86
CA ASP A 66 0.24 -16.07 -10.04
C ASP A 66 0.97 -14.85 -9.44
N HIS A 67 0.44 -13.64 -9.65
CA HIS A 67 0.98 -12.43 -9.03
C HIS A 67 0.77 -12.41 -7.51
N CYS A 68 -0.38 -12.89 -7.01
CA CYS A 68 -0.57 -13.07 -5.56
C CYS A 68 0.47 -14.01 -4.95
N GLU A 69 0.80 -15.12 -5.62
CA GLU A 69 1.85 -16.03 -5.17
C GLU A 69 3.25 -15.39 -5.26
N ASP A 70 3.49 -14.53 -6.25
CA ASP A 70 4.72 -13.74 -6.34
C ASP A 70 4.86 -12.76 -5.17
N VAL A 71 3.78 -12.11 -4.75
CA VAL A 71 3.76 -11.27 -3.55
C VAL A 71 4.08 -12.09 -2.30
N ARG A 72 3.41 -13.24 -2.09
CA ARG A 72 3.65 -14.13 -0.95
C ARG A 72 5.09 -14.65 -0.87
N ARG A 73 5.75 -14.80 -2.03
CA ARG A 73 7.14 -15.25 -2.12
C ARG A 73 8.16 -14.12 -2.13
N GLY A 74 7.73 -12.86 -2.05
CA GLY A 74 8.59 -11.69 -2.11
C GLY A 74 9.27 -11.50 -3.47
N ARG A 75 8.68 -12.02 -4.54
CA ARG A 75 9.12 -11.80 -5.93
C ARG A 75 8.49 -10.57 -6.57
N MET A 76 7.36 -10.13 -6.02
CA MET A 76 6.65 -8.91 -6.36
C MET A 76 6.32 -8.18 -5.06
N THR A 77 6.50 -6.87 -5.01
CA THR A 77 6.06 -6.04 -3.90
C THR A 77 4.58 -5.73 -4.02
N GLY A 78 3.89 -5.43 -2.92
CA GLY A 78 2.50 -5.00 -3.01
C GLY A 78 2.33 -3.66 -3.76
N ALA A 79 3.37 -2.82 -3.84
CA ALA A 79 3.33 -1.59 -4.64
C ALA A 79 3.43 -1.89 -6.15
N GLU A 80 4.23 -2.88 -6.55
CA GLU A 80 4.24 -3.37 -7.94
C GLU A 80 2.89 -4.00 -8.31
N PHE A 81 2.33 -4.85 -7.44
CA PHE A 81 0.99 -5.42 -7.61
C PHE A 81 -0.06 -4.31 -7.79
N LEU A 82 -0.06 -3.29 -6.92
CA LEU A 82 -0.95 -2.14 -7.04
C LEU A 82 -0.84 -1.43 -8.40
N MET A 83 0.37 -1.26 -8.93
CA MET A 83 0.59 -0.58 -10.21
C MET A 83 0.19 -1.43 -11.41
N TRP A 84 0.43 -2.74 -11.37
CA TRP A 84 0.29 -3.63 -12.52
C TRP A 84 -1.06 -4.32 -12.59
N ASP A 85 -1.67 -4.60 -11.44
CA ASP A 85 -2.91 -5.38 -11.33
C ASP A 85 -4.11 -4.50 -10.95
N CYS A 86 -3.88 -3.41 -10.22
CA CYS A 86 -4.97 -2.57 -9.68
C CYS A 86 -5.01 -1.14 -10.28
N ASP A 87 -4.32 -0.87 -11.39
CA ASP A 87 -4.25 0.45 -12.04
C ASP A 87 -3.86 1.61 -11.08
N GLY A 88 -3.01 1.31 -10.09
CA GLY A 88 -2.52 2.25 -9.09
C GLY A 88 -3.53 2.58 -7.98
N LYS A 89 -4.58 1.79 -7.79
CA LYS A 89 -5.69 2.10 -6.88
C LYS A 89 -6.04 0.89 -6.03
N LEU A 90 -6.38 1.14 -4.77
CA LEU A 90 -6.93 0.11 -3.89
C LEU A 90 -8.45 0.20 -3.97
N TRP A 91 -9.07 -0.76 -4.62
CA TRP A 91 -10.51 -0.86 -4.78
C TRP A 91 -11.13 -1.73 -3.69
N ASP A 92 -12.43 -1.52 -3.45
CA ASP A 92 -13.22 -2.42 -2.63
C ASP A 92 -13.16 -3.89 -3.13
N GLU A 93 -13.12 -4.09 -4.45
CA GLU A 93 -13.09 -5.42 -5.08
C GLU A 93 -11.74 -6.13 -4.96
N ASP A 94 -10.65 -5.40 -4.66
CA ASP A 94 -9.33 -6.00 -4.41
C ASP A 94 -9.31 -6.77 -3.05
N ILE A 95 -10.36 -6.62 -2.24
CA ILE A 95 -10.46 -7.17 -0.90
C ILE A 95 -11.71 -8.05 -0.79
N ARG A 96 -11.56 -9.22 -0.19
CA ARG A 96 -12.65 -10.15 0.09
C ARG A 96 -13.77 -9.49 0.90
N GLU A 97 -15.02 -9.74 0.51
CA GLU A 97 -16.21 -9.01 1.00
C GLU A 97 -16.38 -9.04 2.54
N ASP A 98 -16.08 -10.17 3.18
CA ASP A 98 -16.15 -10.34 4.64
C ASP A 98 -15.07 -9.56 5.39
N ILE A 99 -13.94 -9.24 4.75
CA ILE A 99 -12.82 -8.48 5.33
C ILE A 99 -12.98 -6.98 5.09
N LEU A 100 -13.70 -6.58 4.03
CA LEU A 100 -13.86 -5.20 3.60
C LEU A 100 -14.30 -4.22 4.72
N PRO A 101 -15.21 -4.56 5.65
CA PRO A 101 -15.57 -3.67 6.77
C PRO A 101 -14.39 -3.32 7.68
N PHE A 102 -13.55 -4.31 8.03
CA PHE A 102 -12.32 -4.07 8.79
C PHE A 102 -11.36 -3.22 7.96
N ALA A 103 -11.10 -3.63 6.72
CA ALA A 103 -10.13 -2.97 5.86
C ALA A 103 -10.45 -1.48 5.73
N LYS A 104 -11.69 -1.11 5.39
CA LYS A 104 -12.12 0.30 5.31
C LYS A 104 -11.94 1.04 6.63
N THR A 105 -12.40 0.45 7.73
CA THR A 105 -12.36 1.10 9.05
C THR A 105 -10.93 1.37 9.51
N TYR A 106 -10.07 0.36 9.41
CA TYR A 106 -8.67 0.46 9.82
C TYR A 106 -7.89 1.37 8.87
N TYR A 107 -8.09 1.25 7.55
CA TYR A 107 -7.42 2.08 6.56
C TYR A 107 -7.71 3.57 6.76
N GLU A 108 -8.98 3.92 6.97
CA GLU A 108 -9.41 5.32 7.17
C GLU A 108 -8.93 5.89 8.51
N LYS A 109 -8.98 5.11 9.59
CA LYS A 109 -8.83 5.65 10.95
C LYS A 109 -7.42 5.52 11.53
N GLN A 110 -6.63 4.54 11.10
CA GLN A 110 -5.42 4.15 11.84
C GLN A 110 -4.23 3.74 10.96
N PHE A 111 -4.48 3.15 9.79
CA PHE A 111 -3.40 2.55 8.98
C PHE A 111 -2.26 3.51 8.70
N PHE A 112 -2.56 4.74 8.25
CA PHE A 112 -1.51 5.69 7.86
C PHE A 112 -0.66 6.15 9.06
N ASP A 113 -1.28 6.30 10.23
CA ASP A 113 -0.57 6.62 11.47
C ASP A 113 0.37 5.48 11.90
N ASP A 114 -0.06 4.23 11.74
CA ASP A 114 0.76 3.05 12.06
C ASP A 114 1.86 2.83 11.01
N TYR A 115 1.57 3.06 9.73
CA TYR A 115 2.58 3.11 8.67
C TYR A 115 3.68 4.14 9.00
N GLY A 116 3.31 5.37 9.35
CA GLY A 116 4.26 6.43 9.69
C GLY A 116 5.10 6.14 10.96
N LYS A 117 4.62 5.29 11.88
CA LYS A 117 5.39 4.86 13.06
C LYS A 117 6.33 3.69 12.77
N CYS A 118 6.01 2.86 11.78
CA CYS A 118 6.72 1.61 11.52
C CYS A 118 7.75 1.73 10.40
N CYS A 119 7.54 2.64 9.45
CA CYS A 119 8.25 2.65 8.18
C CYS A 119 9.08 3.93 8.00
N GLY A 120 10.28 3.83 7.42
CA GLY A 120 11.06 4.99 6.95
C GLY A 120 11.81 5.81 8.00
N GLY A 121 11.58 5.55 9.29
CA GLY A 121 12.26 6.24 10.38
C GLY A 121 12.04 7.76 10.34
N ASP A 122 13.13 8.53 10.27
CA ASP A 122 13.09 10.00 10.18
C ASP A 122 12.88 10.52 8.74
N THR A 123 12.76 9.63 7.75
CA THR A 123 12.57 10.00 6.35
C THR A 123 11.13 10.47 6.13
N PRO A 124 10.90 11.57 5.40
CA PRO A 124 9.55 11.98 5.05
C PRO A 124 8.78 10.87 4.34
N CYS A 125 7.46 10.83 4.55
CA CYS A 125 6.58 9.96 3.78
C CYS A 125 6.79 10.19 2.27
N TYR A 126 6.76 9.12 1.49
CA TYR A 126 7.08 9.08 0.05
C TYR A 126 8.56 9.34 -0.32
N GLY A 127 9.45 9.47 0.66
CA GLY A 127 10.89 9.61 0.45
C GLY A 127 11.67 8.29 0.49
N PHE A 128 10.97 7.16 0.66
CA PHE A 128 11.58 5.84 0.80
C PHE A 128 10.61 4.73 0.34
N ILE A 129 11.17 3.58 -0.04
CA ILE A 129 10.43 2.34 -0.26
C ILE A 129 10.59 1.46 0.97
N SER A 130 9.49 0.88 1.44
CA SER A 130 9.48 0.08 2.67
C SER A 130 10.14 -1.28 2.42
N GLY A 131 10.99 -1.72 3.36
CA GLY A 131 11.62 -3.04 3.31
C GLY A 131 10.93 -4.08 4.20
N GLU A 132 11.49 -5.29 4.25
CA GLU A 132 10.96 -6.39 5.09
C GLU A 132 10.86 -6.04 6.58
N GLU A 133 11.82 -5.28 7.11
CA GLU A 133 11.80 -4.87 8.52
C GLU A 133 10.69 -3.86 8.81
N ASP A 134 10.42 -2.94 7.88
CA ASP A 134 9.30 -2.00 7.97
C ASP A 134 7.98 -2.77 7.93
N TYR A 135 7.88 -3.72 7.00
CA TYR A 135 6.69 -4.56 6.83
C TYR A 135 6.44 -5.43 8.06
N ALA A 136 7.47 -6.06 8.63
CA ALA A 136 7.32 -6.86 9.84
C ALA A 136 6.73 -6.06 11.01
N ARG A 137 7.21 -4.83 11.23
CA ARG A 137 6.67 -3.94 12.28
C ARG A 137 5.25 -3.46 11.98
N LEU A 138 4.97 -3.16 10.72
CA LEU A 138 3.64 -2.72 10.30
C LEU A 138 2.64 -3.87 10.42
N ARG A 139 2.97 -5.06 9.93
CA ARG A 139 2.16 -6.28 10.01
C ARG A 139 1.72 -6.56 11.44
N GLU A 140 2.61 -6.50 12.42
CA GLU A 140 2.26 -6.71 13.84
C GLU A 140 1.13 -5.77 14.31
N ARG A 141 1.08 -4.53 13.80
CA ARG A 141 0.01 -3.58 14.12
C ARG A 141 -1.28 -3.86 13.37
N ILE A 142 -1.20 -4.25 12.10
CA ILE A 142 -2.37 -4.63 11.31
C ILE A 142 -3.02 -5.88 11.92
N ASP A 143 -2.21 -6.90 12.26
CA ASP A 143 -2.67 -8.13 12.91
C ASP A 143 -3.40 -7.83 14.22
N ALA A 144 -2.81 -6.99 15.09
CA ALA A 144 -3.44 -6.61 16.35
C ALA A 144 -4.75 -5.83 16.16
N ALA A 145 -4.81 -4.93 15.16
CA ALA A 145 -6.04 -4.20 14.84
C ALA A 145 -7.12 -5.13 14.26
N PHE A 146 -6.72 -6.10 13.44
CA PHE A 146 -7.61 -7.11 12.87
C PHE A 146 -8.22 -7.98 13.96
N GLU A 147 -7.40 -8.51 14.87
CA GLU A 147 -7.85 -9.29 16.03
C GLU A 147 -8.83 -8.47 16.89
N ALA A 148 -8.48 -7.23 17.25
CA ALA A 148 -9.33 -6.36 18.07
C ALA A 148 -10.69 -6.05 17.41
N TYR A 149 -10.73 -5.90 16.09
CA TYR A 149 -11.98 -5.64 15.36
C TYR A 149 -12.96 -6.81 15.45
N TYR A 150 -12.48 -8.05 15.44
CA TYR A 150 -13.33 -9.25 15.49
C TYR A 150 -13.56 -9.82 16.90
N GLU A 151 -12.85 -9.32 17.92
CA GLU A 151 -13.06 -9.68 19.34
C GLU A 151 -14.14 -8.82 20.06
N GLU A 152 -14.83 -7.92 19.35
CA GLU A 152 -15.86 -6.98 19.87
C GLU A 152 -15.36 -5.85 20.80
N GLU A 153 -14.27 -5.15 20.47
CA GLU A 153 -13.90 -3.86 21.10
C GLU A 153 -13.43 -2.82 20.05
N PHE A 154 -14.30 -2.39 19.13
CA PHE A 154 -14.09 -1.19 18.29
C PHE A 154 -15.29 -0.24 18.29
#